data_AF-A0AAJ7SBA2-F1
#
_entry.id   AF-A0AAJ7SBA2-F1
#
_cell.length_a   1.000
_cell.length_b   1.000
_cell.length_c   1.000
_cell.angle_alpha   90.00
_cell.angle_beta   90.00
_cell.angle_gamma   90.00
#
_symmetry.space_group_name_H-M   'P 1'
#
loop_
_entity.id
_entity.type
_entity.pdbx_description
1 polymer ?
#
loop_
_entity_poly.entity_id
_entity_poly.type
_entity_poly.pdbx_seq_one_letter_code
_entity_poly.pdbx_strand_id
1 'polypeptide(L)'
;MMIELLKHFKNQREFMEKLNRQFVLITDVITKDYTRARERDDQIKKHTETNQRLLATAQTTLSEIRIITEKFEELEAECKISETKASVAQREKTRENKDFRERPSTYREQKDVKCYRCNKFGHWQTECPLIEFGTWYCYYCNEYRQHKGDQCPKAPQRETE
;
A
#
# COMPACT_ATOMS: atom_id res chain seq x y z
N MET A 1 42.42 -78.13 -36.18
CA MET A 1 43.04 -77.28 -35.13
C MET A 1 43.18 -75.81 -35.55
N MET A 2 43.94 -75.46 -36.60
CA MET A 2 44.14 -74.06 -37.04
C MET A 2 42.84 -73.32 -37.44
N ILE A 3 41.92 -73.97 -38.16
CA ILE A 3 40.67 -73.35 -38.62
C ILE A 3 39.75 -72.97 -37.44
N GLU A 4 39.67 -73.82 -36.41
CA GLU A 4 38.85 -73.54 -35.23
C GLU A 4 39.43 -72.40 -34.39
N LEU A 5 40.75 -72.33 -34.28
CA LEU A 5 41.44 -71.22 -33.62
C LEU A 5 41.15 -69.87 -34.30
N LEU A 6 41.18 -69.83 -35.65
CA LEU A 6 40.83 -68.64 -36.42
C LEU A 6 39.36 -68.23 -36.25
N LYS A 7 38.44 -69.19 -36.20
CA LYS A 7 37.02 -68.91 -35.89
C LYS A 7 36.87 -68.32 -34.48
N HIS A 8 37.60 -68.85 -33.50
CA HIS A 8 37.58 -68.32 -32.14
C HIS A 8 38.07 -66.87 -32.08
N PHE A 9 39.20 -66.55 -32.70
CA PHE A 9 39.72 -65.17 -32.75
C PHE A 9 38.79 -64.21 -33.50
N LYS A 10 38.13 -64.66 -34.57
CA LYS A 10 37.12 -63.85 -35.27
C LYS A 10 35.91 -63.56 -34.38
N ASN A 11 35.39 -64.57 -33.69
CA ASN A 11 34.26 -64.40 -32.77
C ASN A 11 34.63 -63.46 -31.61
N GLN A 12 35.84 -63.57 -31.04
CA GLN A 12 36.31 -62.65 -30.02
C GLN A 12 36.42 -61.21 -30.53
N ARG A 13 36.93 -61.02 -31.75
CA ARG A 13 37.00 -59.68 -32.38
C ARG A 13 35.61 -59.08 -32.57
N GLU A 14 34.67 -59.86 -33.12
CA GLU A 14 33.29 -59.41 -33.31
C GLU A 14 32.59 -59.08 -32.00
N PHE A 15 32.85 -59.86 -30.93
CA PHE A 15 32.36 -59.58 -29.59
C PHE A 15 32.92 -58.26 -29.05
N MET A 16 34.23 -58.05 -29.13
CA MET A 16 34.88 -56.82 -28.68
C MET A 16 34.38 -55.60 -29.46
N GLU A 17 34.13 -55.73 -30.76
CA GLU A 17 33.53 -54.66 -31.56
C GLU A 17 32.10 -54.32 -31.11
N LYS A 18 31.27 -55.32 -30.78
CA LYS A 18 29.92 -55.08 -30.23
C LYS A 18 29.99 -54.39 -28.87
N LEU A 19 30.90 -54.83 -28.01
CA LEU A 19 31.11 -54.24 -26.69
C LEU A 19 31.58 -52.78 -26.80
N ASN A 20 32.54 -52.50 -27.68
CA ASN A 20 33.01 -51.14 -27.94
C ASN A 20 31.90 -50.24 -28.47
N ARG A 21 31.05 -50.73 -29.39
CA ARG A 21 29.88 -49.97 -29.86
C ARG A 21 28.92 -49.62 -28.72
N GLN A 22 28.64 -50.58 -27.84
CA GLN A 22 27.80 -50.31 -26.66
C GLN A 22 28.44 -49.31 -25.71
N PHE A 23 29.75 -49.42 -25.46
CA PHE A 23 30.47 -48.49 -24.60
C PHE A 23 30.44 -47.05 -25.13
N VAL A 24 30.64 -46.88 -26.43
CA VAL A 24 30.54 -45.56 -27.09
C VAL A 24 29.14 -44.97 -26.95
N LEU A 25 28.09 -45.76 -27.19
CA LEU A 25 26.71 -45.30 -27.05
C LEU A 25 26.38 -44.89 -25.60
N ILE A 26 26.80 -45.69 -24.62
CA ILE A 26 26.58 -45.38 -23.21
C ILE A 26 27.32 -44.08 -22.82
N THR A 27 28.57 -43.93 -23.26
CA THR A 27 29.37 -42.73 -22.97
C THR A 27 28.76 -41.48 -23.59
N ASP A 28 28.25 -41.57 -24.82
CA ASP A 28 27.57 -40.47 -25.51
C ASP A 28 26.29 -40.04 -24.77
N VAL A 29 25.47 -41.00 -24.33
CA VAL A 29 24.26 -40.72 -23.53
C VAL A 29 24.63 -40.04 -22.22
N ILE A 30 25.57 -40.61 -21.46
CA ILE A 30 26.00 -40.04 -20.16
C ILE A 30 26.54 -38.62 -20.35
N THR A 31 27.35 -38.40 -21.38
CA THR A 31 27.95 -37.08 -21.64
C THR A 31 26.88 -36.07 -22.02
N LYS A 32 25.91 -36.44 -22.87
CA LYS A 32 24.78 -35.57 -23.24
C LYS A 32 23.89 -35.23 -22.04
N ASP A 33 23.60 -36.20 -21.19
CA ASP A 33 22.79 -35.95 -19.99
C ASP A 33 23.54 -35.08 -18.99
N TYR A 34 24.85 -35.28 -18.83
CA TYR A 34 25.71 -34.44 -18.01
C TYR A 34 25.77 -32.99 -18.53
N THR A 35 25.97 -32.79 -19.83
CA THR A 35 26.00 -31.43 -20.41
C THR A 35 24.66 -30.72 -20.26
N ARG A 36 23.55 -31.41 -20.51
CA ARG A 36 22.19 -30.86 -20.30
C ARG A 36 21.91 -30.52 -18.84
N ALA A 37 22.37 -31.36 -17.90
CA ALA A 37 22.25 -31.06 -16.47
C ALA A 37 23.03 -29.79 -16.11
N ARG A 38 24.28 -29.68 -16.57
CA ARG A 38 25.12 -28.50 -16.36
C ARG A 38 24.50 -27.22 -16.94
N GLU A 39 23.97 -27.26 -18.17
CA GLU A 39 23.31 -26.12 -18.80
C GLU A 39 22.08 -25.65 -18.00
N ARG A 40 21.31 -26.59 -17.41
CA ARG A 40 20.19 -26.25 -16.54
C ARG A 40 20.67 -25.58 -15.25
N ASP A 41 21.73 -26.07 -14.64
CA ASP A 41 22.30 -25.47 -13.43
C ASP A 41 22.82 -24.04 -13.70
N ASP A 42 23.48 -23.82 -14.84
CA ASP A 42 23.95 -22.49 -15.26
C ASP A 42 22.77 -21.53 -15.49
N GLN A 43 21.67 -22.01 -16.08
CA GLN A 43 20.44 -21.22 -16.23
C GLN A 43 19.81 -20.88 -14.88
N ILE A 44 19.68 -21.85 -13.97
CA ILE A 44 19.14 -21.65 -12.62
C ILE A 44 19.98 -20.61 -11.87
N LYS A 45 21.31 -20.70 -11.97
CA LYS A 45 22.21 -19.73 -11.35
C LYS A 45 21.99 -18.32 -11.89
N LYS A 46 21.91 -18.16 -13.21
CA LYS A 46 21.64 -16.86 -13.86
C LYS A 46 20.28 -16.28 -13.44
N HIS A 47 19.24 -17.12 -13.38
CA HIS A 47 17.92 -16.70 -12.89
C HIS A 47 17.96 -16.30 -11.41
N THR A 48 18.68 -17.06 -10.58
CA THR A 48 18.84 -16.76 -9.15
C THR A 48 19.56 -15.44 -8.94
N GLU A 49 20.65 -15.18 -9.66
CA GLU A 49 21.37 -13.89 -9.62
C GLU A 49 20.47 -12.74 -10.07
N THR A 50 19.66 -12.93 -11.12
CA THR A 50 18.72 -11.93 -11.60
C THR A 50 17.65 -11.62 -10.54
N ASN A 51 17.07 -12.66 -9.94
CA ASN A 51 16.08 -12.53 -8.88
C ASN A 51 16.67 -11.84 -7.63
N GLN A 52 17.91 -12.17 -7.25
CA GLN A 52 18.61 -11.50 -6.16
C GLN A 52 18.82 -10.01 -6.43
N ARG A 53 19.18 -9.62 -7.66
CA ARG A 53 19.29 -8.21 -8.06
C ARG A 53 17.94 -7.49 -7.97
N LEU A 54 16.87 -8.11 -8.47
CA LEU A 54 15.52 -7.55 -8.39
C LEU A 54 15.08 -7.36 -6.93
N LEU A 55 15.36 -8.34 -6.07
CA LEU A 55 15.07 -8.24 -4.63
C LEU A 55 15.85 -7.09 -3.97
N ALA A 56 17.14 -6.93 -4.29
CA ALA A 56 17.95 -5.83 -3.79
C ALA A 56 17.37 -4.47 -4.23
N THR A 57 16.99 -4.33 -5.50
CA THR A 57 16.33 -3.12 -5.99
C THR A 57 15.01 -2.84 -5.27
N ALA A 58 14.18 -3.87 -5.08
CA ALA A 58 12.91 -3.73 -4.35
C ALA A 58 13.12 -3.32 -2.88
N GLN A 59 14.16 -3.83 -2.23
CA GLN A 59 14.52 -3.41 -0.87
C GLN A 59 14.93 -1.93 -0.81
N THR A 60 15.72 -1.47 -1.78
CA THR A 60 16.10 -0.06 -1.88
C THR A 60 14.88 0.82 -2.09
N THR A 61 13.99 0.49 -3.03
CA THR A 61 12.78 1.29 -3.29
C THR A 61 11.84 1.32 -2.07
N LEU A 62 11.68 0.20 -1.36
CA LEU A 62 10.92 0.17 -0.11
C LEU A 62 11.55 1.07 0.96
N SER A 63 12.89 1.11 1.05
CA SER A 63 13.57 2.01 1.99
C SER A 63 13.36 3.48 1.64
N GLU A 64 13.38 3.82 0.35
CA GLU A 64 13.10 5.18 -0.13
C GLU A 64 11.65 5.58 0.16
N ILE A 65 10.69 4.71 -0.15
CA ILE A 65 9.27 4.92 0.14
C ILE A 65 9.08 5.12 1.65
N ARG A 66 9.72 4.31 2.50
CA ARG A 66 9.64 4.43 3.95
C ARG A 66 10.08 5.81 4.44
N ILE A 67 11.23 6.29 3.96
CA ILE A 67 11.74 7.62 4.29
C ILE A 67 10.76 8.70 3.83
N ILE A 68 10.18 8.56 2.63
CA ILE A 68 9.19 9.51 2.11
C ILE A 68 7.94 9.52 3.00
N THR A 69 7.43 8.36 3.43
CA THR A 69 6.29 8.29 4.35
C THR A 69 6.58 8.90 5.70
N GLU A 70 7.75 8.65 6.28
CA GLU A 70 8.18 9.25 7.56
C GLU A 70 8.23 10.78 7.45
N LYS A 71 8.84 11.30 6.38
CA LYS A 71 8.88 12.76 6.11
C LYS A 71 7.50 13.36 5.88
N PHE A 72 6.59 12.62 5.25
CA PHE A 72 5.23 13.09 5.04
C PHE A 72 4.48 13.24 6.37
N GLU A 73 4.62 12.27 7.28
CA GLU A 73 4.05 12.34 8.63
C GLU A 73 4.64 13.51 9.44
N GLU A 74 5.95 13.78 9.33
CA GLU A 74 6.60 14.94 9.94
C GLU A 74 6.02 16.26 9.40
N LEU A 75 5.85 16.40 8.08
CA LEU A 75 5.25 17.57 7.46
C LEU A 75 3.78 17.78 7.89
N GLU A 76 3.00 16.71 8.00
CA GLU A 76 1.64 16.78 8.54
C GLU A 76 1.62 17.23 10.01
N ALA A 77 2.60 16.80 10.82
CA ALA A 77 2.74 17.24 12.21
C ALA A 77 3.14 18.71 12.29
N GLU A 78 4.04 19.18 11.44
CA GLU A 78 4.47 20.59 11.37
C GLU A 78 3.34 21.52 10.92
N CYS A 79 2.50 21.09 9.98
CA CYS A 79 1.34 21.87 9.51
C CYS A 79 0.30 22.08 10.64
N LYS A 80 0.04 21.06 11.47
CA LYS A 80 -0.83 21.20 12.66
C LYS A 80 -0.27 22.20 13.69
N ILE A 81 1.06 22.39 13.72
CA ILE A 81 1.74 23.34 14.62
C ILE A 81 1.73 24.77 14.04
N SER A 82 1.72 24.95 12.71
CA SER A 82 1.67 26.28 12.09
C SER A 82 0.29 26.94 12.21
N GLU A 83 -0.79 26.16 12.11
CA GLU A 83 -2.17 26.62 12.32
C GLU A 83 -2.39 27.12 13.77
N THR A 84 -1.80 26.43 14.75
CA THR A 84 -1.88 26.84 16.17
C THR A 84 -1.03 28.08 16.47
N LYS A 85 0.18 28.20 15.90
CA LYS A 85 1.03 29.40 16.08
C LYS A 85 0.47 30.66 15.41
N ALA A 86 -0.13 30.54 14.23
CA ALA A 86 -0.82 31.65 13.56
C ALA A 86 -2.01 32.17 14.40
N SER A 87 -2.73 31.27 15.06
CA SER A 87 -3.84 31.61 15.96
C SER A 87 -3.40 32.26 17.28
N VAL A 88 -2.18 31.98 17.75
CA VAL A 88 -1.61 32.54 18.99
C VAL A 88 -0.99 33.93 18.75
N ALA A 89 -0.33 34.17 17.61
CA ALA A 89 0.29 35.46 17.29
C ALA A 89 -0.72 36.61 17.10
N GLN A 90 -1.97 36.32 16.74
CA GLN A 90 -3.04 37.32 16.62
C GLN A 90 -3.67 37.72 17.96
N ARG A 91 -3.46 36.93 19.03
CA ARG A 91 -4.06 37.19 20.35
C ARG A 91 -3.29 38.20 21.22
N GLU A 92 -2.05 38.53 20.87
CA GLU A 92 -1.23 39.47 21.66
C GLU A 92 -1.44 40.93 21.26
N LYS A 93 -1.96 41.22 20.06
CA LYS A 93 -2.19 42.61 19.57
C LYS A 93 -3.60 43.18 19.84
N THR A 94 -4.51 42.41 20.43
CA THR A 94 -5.89 42.85 20.73
C THR A 94 -6.14 43.10 22.23
N ARG A 95 -5.08 43.37 23.01
CA ARG A 95 -5.21 43.68 24.46
C ARG A 95 -5.34 45.16 24.81
N GLU A 96 -5.31 46.05 23.83
CA GLU A 96 -5.68 47.44 24.07
C GLU A 96 -6.87 47.79 23.18
N ASN A 97 -7.92 48.25 23.85
CA ASN A 97 -9.05 48.97 23.30
C ASN A 97 -10.19 48.11 22.73
N LYS A 98 -11.19 47.82 23.59
CA LYS A 98 -12.53 48.41 23.42
C LYS A 98 -13.43 48.18 24.62
N ASP A 99 -13.89 49.31 25.09
CA ASP A 99 -14.88 49.56 26.13
C ASP A 99 -16.29 49.08 25.73
N PHE A 100 -17.00 48.56 26.73
CA PHE A 100 -18.45 48.52 26.96
C PHE A 100 -19.45 48.08 25.85
N ARG A 101 -19.83 46.80 25.89
CA ARG A 101 -21.22 46.35 26.18
C ARG A 101 -21.14 45.00 26.89
N GLU A 102 -21.24 44.99 28.22
CA GLU A 102 -21.27 43.76 29.00
C GLU A 102 -22.49 42.90 28.60
N ARG A 103 -22.23 41.77 27.94
CA ARG A 103 -23.16 40.64 27.87
C ARG A 103 -22.55 39.51 28.73
N PRO A 104 -23.29 38.91 29.67
CA PRO A 104 -22.68 38.12 30.73
C PRO A 104 -21.92 36.89 30.22
N SER A 105 -20.92 36.50 31.00
CA SER A 105 -20.03 35.34 30.88
C SER A 105 -20.77 34.01 30.71
N THR A 106 -20.65 33.37 29.53
CA THR A 106 -21.34 32.09 29.29
C THR A 106 -20.52 31.06 28.53
N TYR A 107 -19.22 30.92 28.85
CA TYR A 107 -18.45 29.72 28.47
C TYR A 107 -19.10 28.42 29.00
N ARG A 108 -19.90 28.51 30.08
CA ARG A 108 -20.79 27.41 30.51
C ARG A 108 -21.99 27.20 29.58
N GLU A 109 -22.64 28.25 29.05
CA GLU A 109 -23.79 28.06 28.15
C GLU A 109 -23.37 27.56 26.77
N GLN A 110 -22.21 27.95 26.23
CA GLN A 110 -21.75 27.42 24.94
C GLN A 110 -21.58 25.90 24.97
N LYS A 111 -21.16 25.31 26.10
CA LYS A 111 -21.05 23.85 26.26
C LYS A 111 -22.39 23.13 26.17
N ASP A 112 -23.49 23.79 26.55
CA ASP A 112 -24.84 23.21 26.54
C ASP A 112 -25.63 23.56 25.27
N VAL A 113 -25.07 24.39 24.38
CA VAL A 113 -25.68 24.72 23.10
C VAL A 113 -25.49 23.57 22.12
N LYS A 114 -26.62 23.02 21.65
CA LYS A 114 -26.67 22.00 20.60
C LYS A 114 -26.68 22.65 19.21
N CYS A 115 -25.67 22.36 18.40
CA CYS A 115 -25.57 22.81 17.03
C CYS A 115 -26.58 22.07 16.13
N TYR A 116 -27.49 22.81 15.50
CA TYR A 116 -28.50 22.24 14.60
C TYR A 116 -27.94 21.69 13.29
N ARG A 117 -26.73 22.10 12.87
CA ARG A 117 -26.08 21.61 11.65
C ARG A 117 -25.45 20.24 11.83
N CYS A 118 -24.72 20.02 12.91
CA CYS A 118 -23.96 18.78 13.12
C CYS A 118 -24.50 17.92 14.27
N ASN A 119 -25.53 18.38 14.98
CA ASN A 119 -26.15 17.68 16.11
C ASN A 119 -25.21 17.47 17.32
N LYS A 120 -24.09 18.22 17.40
CA LYS A 120 -23.12 18.19 18.52
C LYS A 120 -23.26 19.43 19.41
N PHE A 121 -22.84 19.31 20.66
CA PHE A 121 -22.83 20.41 21.63
C PHE A 121 -21.55 21.25 21.54
N GLY A 122 -21.53 22.46 22.11
CA GLY A 122 -20.32 23.25 22.29
C GLY A 122 -20.16 24.46 21.36
N HIS A 123 -21.05 24.64 20.37
CA HIS A 123 -20.95 25.72 19.38
C HIS A 123 -22.30 26.01 18.72
N TRP A 124 -22.45 27.20 18.17
CA TRP A 124 -23.63 27.58 17.38
C TRP A 124 -23.53 27.11 15.93
N GLN A 125 -24.67 27.04 15.22
CA GLN A 125 -24.69 26.66 13.81
C GLN A 125 -23.80 27.53 12.92
N THR A 126 -23.59 28.80 13.28
CA THR A 126 -22.73 29.78 12.61
C THR A 126 -21.24 29.57 12.85
N GLU A 127 -20.88 28.79 13.88
CA GLU A 127 -19.51 28.48 14.28
C GLU A 127 -19.17 27.01 13.98
N CYS A 128 -20.03 26.31 13.23
CA CYS A 128 -19.86 24.89 12.99
C CYS A 128 -18.74 24.64 11.97
N PRO A 129 -17.75 23.79 12.26
CA PRO A 129 -16.65 23.50 11.33
C PRO A 129 -17.15 22.80 10.05
N LEU A 130 -18.36 22.21 10.08
CA LEU A 130 -18.98 21.60 8.91
C LEU A 130 -19.59 22.60 7.91
N ILE A 131 -19.53 23.90 8.19
CA ILE A 131 -19.97 24.93 7.24
C ILE A 131 -19.15 24.85 5.95
N GLU A 132 -17.83 24.69 6.06
CA GLU A 132 -16.90 24.68 4.92
C GLU A 132 -17.12 23.47 3.99
N PHE A 133 -17.55 22.35 4.55
CA PHE A 133 -17.81 21.12 3.82
C PHE A 133 -19.24 21.04 3.25
N GLY A 134 -20.06 22.07 3.44
CA GLY A 134 -21.45 22.11 2.98
C GLY A 134 -22.33 20.98 3.53
N THR A 135 -21.88 20.29 4.57
CA THR A 135 -22.49 19.06 5.08
C THR A 135 -23.40 19.35 6.26
N TRP A 136 -24.49 18.59 6.35
CA TRP A 136 -25.51 18.71 7.38
C TRP A 136 -25.83 17.33 7.95
N TYR A 137 -26.05 17.28 9.25
CA TYR A 137 -26.72 16.16 9.89
C TYR A 137 -28.22 16.24 9.59
N CYS A 138 -28.73 15.23 8.93
CA CYS A 138 -30.14 15.14 8.57
C CYS A 138 -30.91 14.33 9.63
N TYR A 139 -31.94 14.94 10.24
CA TYR A 139 -32.77 14.29 11.26
C TYR A 139 -33.77 13.24 10.72
N TYR A 140 -33.94 13.15 9.40
CA TYR A 140 -34.79 12.12 8.78
C TYR A 140 -34.01 10.86 8.41
N CYS A 141 -32.80 11.00 7.87
CA CYS A 141 -31.96 9.85 7.50
C CYS A 141 -30.86 9.53 8.52
N ASN A 142 -30.72 10.34 9.57
CA ASN A 142 -29.74 10.22 10.66
C ASN A 142 -28.27 10.15 10.19
N GLU A 143 -27.95 10.78 9.06
CA GLU A 143 -26.61 10.78 8.45
C GLU A 143 -26.11 12.20 8.12
N TYR A 144 -24.78 12.33 7.95
CA TYR A 144 -24.15 13.54 7.43
C TYR A 144 -24.18 13.53 5.90
N ARG A 145 -24.91 14.46 5.29
CA ARG A 145 -25.09 14.56 3.84
C ARG A 145 -25.10 16.02 3.39
N GLN A 146 -25.01 16.27 2.09
CA GLN A 146 -25.17 17.61 1.51
C GLN A 146 -26.66 17.99 1.36
N HIS A 147 -27.49 17.69 2.36
CA HIS A 147 -28.88 18.17 2.44
C HIS A 147 -29.27 18.40 3.89
N LYS A 148 -30.04 19.47 4.14
CA LYS A 148 -30.71 19.70 5.41
C LYS A 148 -31.96 18.82 5.50
N GLY A 149 -32.45 18.51 6.70
CA GLY A 149 -33.65 17.67 6.91
C GLY A 149 -34.86 18.03 6.02
N ASP A 150 -35.12 19.32 5.79
CA ASP A 150 -36.21 19.78 4.93
C ASP A 150 -36.09 19.33 3.46
N GLN A 151 -34.87 18.99 3.03
CA GLN A 151 -34.53 18.55 1.68
C GLN A 151 -34.10 17.07 1.68
N CYS A 152 -34.47 16.31 2.73
CA CYS A 152 -34.14 14.90 2.78
C CYS A 152 -35.02 14.12 1.80
N PRO A 153 -34.43 13.28 0.93
CA PRO A 153 -35.20 12.40 0.05
C PRO A 153 -36.07 11.38 0.80
N LYS A 154 -35.75 11.12 2.08
CA LYS A 154 -36.51 10.23 2.97
C LYS A 154 -37.50 11.00 3.87
N ALA A 155 -37.60 12.32 3.74
CA ALA A 155 -38.59 13.08 4.50
C ALA A 155 -40.00 12.72 4.02
N PRO A 156 -41.00 12.62 4.92
CA PRO A 156 -42.39 12.48 4.52
C PRO A 156 -42.77 13.71 3.68
N GLN A 157 -43.23 13.48 2.45
CA GLN A 157 -43.68 14.57 1.59
C GLN A 157 -44.87 15.25 2.27
N ARG A 158 -44.77 16.55 2.52
CA ARG A 158 -45.92 17.32 2.98
C ARG A 158 -46.87 17.46 1.79
N GLU A 159 -47.97 16.73 1.83
CA GLU A 159 -49.09 16.99 0.93
C GLU A 159 -49.59 18.40 1.24
N THR A 160 -49.34 19.32 0.33
CA THR A 160 -49.93 20.66 0.36
C THR A 160 -51.38 20.53 -0.09
N GLU A 161 -52.33 20.74 0.83
CA GLU A 161 -53.73 21.03 0.50
C GLU A 161 -53.85 22.32 -0.34
#